data_AF-A0A5R2N7P6-F1
#
_entry.id   AF-A0A5R2N7P6-F1
#
_cell.length_a   1.000
_cell.length_b   1.000
_cell.length_c   1.000
_cell.angle_alpha   90.00
_cell.angle_beta   90.00
_cell.angle_gamma   90.00
#
_symmetry.space_group_name_H-M   'P 1'
#
loop_
_entity.id
_entity.type
_entity.pdbx_description
1 polymer ?
#
loop_
_entity_poly.entity_id
_entity_poly.type
_entity_poly.pdbx_seq_one_letter_code
_entity_poly.pdbx_strand_id
1 'polypeptide(L)'
;MTALTPDSARQFILDNTALMAPPHVPEILLHLADEAHDLWQRTEDELVEIGLPPPFWAFAWAGGQGLARYVIDHPAMVRGKRVLDFASGSGLVAIAAAKAGAAAVTAADIDPFCATAVRL
;
A
#
# COMPACT_ATOMS: atom_id res chain seq x y z
N MET A 1 -8.84 -7.28 -24.31
CA MET A 1 -9.10 -6.76 -22.95
C MET A 1 -8.58 -5.34 -22.88
N THR A 2 -9.31 -4.41 -22.28
CA THR A 2 -8.90 -3.01 -22.14
C THR A 2 -7.78 -2.93 -21.11
N ALA A 3 -6.67 -2.26 -21.43
CA ALA A 3 -5.55 -2.10 -20.51
C ALA A 3 -6.03 -1.40 -19.22
N LEU A 4 -5.58 -1.90 -18.07
CA LEU A 4 -5.81 -1.27 -16.77
C LEU A 4 -5.16 0.12 -16.74
N THR A 5 -5.95 1.14 -16.40
CA THR A 5 -5.49 2.55 -16.35
C THR A 5 -5.58 3.09 -14.91
N PRO A 6 -4.84 4.16 -14.58
CA PRO A 6 -4.96 4.84 -13.29
C PRO A 6 -6.41 5.27 -12.98
N ASP A 7 -7.17 5.70 -14.00
CA ASP A 7 -8.56 6.13 -13.86
C ASP A 7 -9.51 4.99 -13.48
N SER A 8 -9.17 3.75 -13.87
CA SER A 8 -9.87 2.53 -13.47
C SER A 8 -9.33 1.89 -12.19
N ALA A 9 -8.20 2.38 -11.65
CA ALA A 9 -7.48 1.73 -10.55
C ALA A 9 -8.33 1.60 -9.28
N ARG A 10 -9.15 2.62 -8.97
CA ARG A 10 -9.97 2.62 -7.76
C ARG A 10 -10.93 1.44 -7.71
N GLN A 11 -11.73 1.24 -8.76
CA GLN A 11 -12.70 0.16 -8.79
C GLN A 11 -11.99 -1.19 -8.82
N PHE A 12 -10.91 -1.31 -9.59
CA PHE A 12 -10.10 -2.52 -9.62
C PHE A 12 -9.55 -2.89 -8.23
N ILE A 13 -9.00 -1.93 -7.49
CA ILE A 13 -8.50 -2.16 -6.12
C ILE A 13 -9.64 -2.65 -5.23
N LEU A 14 -10.77 -1.95 -5.22
CA LEU A 14 -11.92 -2.31 -4.37
C LEU A 14 -12.51 -3.69 -4.71
N ASP A 15 -12.52 -4.09 -5.98
CA ASP A 15 -13.04 -5.39 -6.40
C ASP A 15 -12.09 -6.55 -6.10
N ASN A 16 -10.79 -6.28 -5.91
CA ASN A 16 -9.74 -7.29 -5.76
C ASN A 16 -9.03 -7.25 -4.41
N THR A 17 -9.52 -6.45 -3.47
CA THR A 17 -8.95 -6.33 -2.11
C THR A 17 -10.05 -6.19 -1.07
N ALA A 18 -9.70 -6.53 0.17
CA ALA A 18 -10.53 -6.26 1.34
C ALA A 18 -9.83 -5.26 2.27
N LEU A 19 -10.63 -4.53 3.05
CA LEU A 19 -10.10 -3.68 4.10
C LEU A 19 -9.59 -4.55 5.26
N MET A 20 -8.29 -4.55 5.49
CA MET A 20 -7.62 -5.45 6.42
C MET A 20 -6.61 -4.69 7.28
N ALA A 21 -6.42 -5.17 8.52
CA ALA A 21 -5.38 -4.69 9.41
C ALA A 21 -4.18 -5.64 9.35
N PRO A 22 -2.97 -5.17 8.99
CA PRO A 22 -1.77 -6.01 9.04
C PRO A 22 -1.49 -6.50 10.47
N PRO A 23 -1.07 -7.77 10.67
CA PRO A 23 -0.96 -8.37 12.00
C PRO A 23 0.01 -7.65 12.95
N HIS A 24 1.07 -7.02 12.41
CA HIS A 24 2.04 -6.28 13.22
C HIS A 24 1.74 -4.78 13.33
N VAL A 25 0.67 -4.31 12.67
CA VAL A 25 0.26 -2.90 12.66
C VAL A 25 -1.28 -2.76 12.67
N PRO A 26 -1.98 -3.29 13.70
CA PRO A 26 -3.43 -3.40 13.71
C PRO A 26 -4.19 -2.06 13.75
N GLU A 27 -3.50 -0.95 14.03
CA GLU A 27 -4.04 0.42 14.07
C GLU A 27 -4.17 1.07 12.69
N ILE A 28 -3.69 0.39 11.63
CA ILE A 28 -3.76 0.83 10.24
C ILE A 28 -4.59 -0.18 9.44
N LEU A 29 -5.60 0.34 8.74
CA LEU A 29 -6.39 -0.40 7.77
C LEU A 29 -5.90 -0.06 6.37
N LEU A 30 -5.80 -1.09 5.53
CA LEU A 30 -5.37 -1.00 4.13
C LEU A 30 -6.28 -1.86 3.26
N HIS A 31 -6.42 -1.49 2.00
CA HIS A 31 -6.96 -2.36 0.97
C HIS A 31 -5.90 -3.38 0.55
N LEU A 32 -6.01 -4.62 1.05
CA LEU A 32 -5.06 -5.70 0.80
C LEU A 32 -5.71 -6.87 0.06
N ALA A 33 -4.95 -7.53 -0.79
CA ALA A 33 -5.33 -8.82 -1.35
C ALA A 33 -5.11 -9.92 -0.29
N ASP A 34 -6.13 -10.75 -0.10
CA ASP A 34 -6.08 -11.96 0.73
C ASP A 34 -5.89 -13.20 -0.16
N GLU A 35 -5.50 -14.34 0.42
CA GLU A 35 -5.38 -15.66 -0.26
C GLU A 35 -6.68 -16.09 -0.97
N ALA A 36 -7.82 -15.50 -0.58
CA ALA A 36 -9.13 -15.69 -1.19
C ALA A 36 -9.36 -14.89 -2.50
N HIS A 37 -8.48 -13.94 -2.85
CA HIS A 37 -8.61 -13.14 -4.07
C HIS A 37 -7.77 -13.75 -5.20
N ASP A 38 -8.37 -13.88 -6.39
CA ASP A 38 -7.71 -14.39 -7.61
C ASP A 38 -6.38 -13.67 -7.90
N LEU A 39 -6.24 -12.40 -7.49
CA LEU A 39 -5.01 -11.63 -7.63
C LEU A 39 -3.80 -12.27 -6.92
N TRP A 40 -4.03 -12.97 -5.81
CA TRP A 40 -3.00 -13.68 -5.03
C TRP A 40 -2.52 -14.95 -5.72
N GLN A 41 -3.41 -15.58 -6.48
CA GLN A 41 -3.15 -16.85 -7.17
C GLN A 41 -2.63 -16.67 -8.59
N ARG A 42 -2.74 -15.45 -9.14
CA ARG A 42 -2.24 -15.14 -10.48
C ARG A 42 -0.72 -15.09 -10.49
N THR A 43 -0.16 -15.82 -11.44
CA THR A 43 1.28 -15.78 -11.74
C THR A 43 1.68 -14.39 -12.25
N GLU A 44 2.95 -14.01 -12.10
CA GLU A 44 3.46 -12.75 -12.66
C GLU A 44 3.18 -12.64 -14.16
N ASP A 45 3.22 -13.74 -14.90
CA ASP A 45 2.92 -13.79 -16.33
C ASP A 45 1.44 -13.45 -16.64
N GLU A 46 0.49 -13.98 -15.85
CA GLU A 46 -0.94 -13.67 -15.99
C GLU A 46 -1.28 -12.22 -15.63
N LEU A 47 -0.52 -11.63 -14.69
CA LEU A 47 -0.62 -10.22 -14.34
C LEU A 47 -0.09 -9.34 -15.47
N VAL A 48 1.03 -9.71 -16.07
CA VAL A 48 1.61 -9.01 -17.23
C VAL A 48 0.66 -9.09 -18.44
N GLU A 49 -0.02 -10.21 -18.67
CA GLU A 49 -1.00 -10.35 -19.76
C GLU A 49 -2.19 -9.38 -19.64
N ILE A 50 -2.61 -9.03 -18.41
CA ILE A 50 -3.64 -8.01 -18.17
C ILE A 50 -3.07 -6.60 -18.02
N GLY A 51 -1.75 -6.43 -18.18
CA GLY A 51 -1.05 -5.15 -18.07
C GLY A 51 -0.85 -4.67 -16.64
N LEU A 52 -0.86 -5.58 -15.65
CA LEU A 52 -0.58 -5.27 -14.26
C LEU A 52 0.85 -5.70 -13.90
N PRO A 53 1.73 -4.80 -13.46
CA PRO A 53 2.99 -5.20 -12.82
C PRO A 53 2.70 -5.96 -11.51
N PRO A 54 3.69 -6.66 -10.91
CA PRO A 54 3.49 -7.31 -9.62
C PRO A 54 2.88 -6.33 -8.60
N PRO A 55 1.69 -6.61 -8.01
CA PRO A 55 0.88 -5.61 -7.32
C PRO A 55 1.39 -5.40 -5.89
N PHE A 56 2.58 -4.81 -5.74
CA PHE A 56 3.20 -4.55 -4.44
C PHE A 56 2.31 -3.69 -3.52
N TRP A 57 1.43 -2.88 -4.10
CA TRP A 57 0.43 -2.08 -3.37
C TRP A 57 -0.68 -2.90 -2.71
N ALA A 58 -0.91 -4.14 -3.15
CA ALA A 58 -1.96 -4.98 -2.62
C ALA A 58 -1.54 -5.73 -1.34
N PHE A 59 -0.31 -5.56 -0.86
CA PHE A 59 0.23 -6.35 0.27
C PHE A 59 0.87 -5.50 1.36
N ALA A 60 0.77 -6.00 2.59
CA ALA A 60 1.50 -5.47 3.74
C ALA A 60 2.79 -6.29 3.97
N TRP A 61 3.81 -6.01 3.18
CA TRP A 61 5.10 -6.71 3.24
C TRP A 61 5.75 -6.63 4.62
N ALA A 62 6.43 -7.70 5.04
CA ALA A 62 7.04 -7.81 6.37
C ALA A 62 7.98 -6.64 6.71
N GLY A 63 8.79 -6.18 5.76
CA GLY A 63 9.67 -5.03 5.94
C GLY A 63 8.92 -3.73 6.21
N GLY A 64 7.83 -3.48 5.47
CA GLY A 64 6.96 -2.32 5.67
C GLY A 64 6.24 -2.38 7.03
N GLN A 65 5.77 -3.56 7.44
CA GLN A 65 5.18 -3.76 8.75
C GLN A 65 6.16 -3.49 9.90
N GLY A 66 7.39 -3.99 9.81
CA GLY A 66 8.43 -3.72 10.80
C GLY A 66 8.79 -2.24 10.92
N LEU A 67 8.95 -1.55 9.79
CA LEU A 67 9.24 -0.12 9.77
C LEU A 67 8.06 0.72 10.29
N ALA A 68 6.84 0.42 9.88
CA ALA A 68 5.63 1.09 10.37
C ALA A 68 5.47 0.92 11.88
N ARG A 69 5.69 -0.29 12.40
CA ARG A 69 5.67 -0.56 13.84
C ARG A 69 6.71 0.28 14.58
N TYR A 70 7.94 0.30 14.08
CA TYR A 70 9.00 1.11 14.67
C TYR A 70 8.64 2.60 14.73
N VAL A 71 8.09 3.16 13.64
CA VAL A 71 7.68 4.57 13.58
C VAL A 71 6.56 4.90 14.56
N ILE A 72 5.56 4.02 14.70
CA ILE A 72 4.44 4.19 15.64
C ILE A 72 4.94 4.17 17.08
N ASP A 73 5.81 3.21 17.41
CA ASP A 73 6.36 3.07 18.77
C ASP A 73 7.36 4.20 19.11
N HIS A 74 7.96 4.84 18.10
CA HIS A 74 8.97 5.90 18.24
C HIS A 74 8.57 7.18 17.49
N PRO A 75 7.47 7.86 17.88
CA PRO A 75 6.94 8.98 17.10
C PRO A 75 7.91 10.16 16.99
N ALA A 76 8.85 10.32 17.93
CA ALA A 76 9.90 11.33 17.87
C ALA A 76 10.77 11.26 16.58
N MET A 77 10.81 10.10 15.92
CA MET A 77 11.53 9.92 14.65
C MET A 77 10.96 10.81 13.54
N VAL A 78 9.64 11.01 13.52
CA VAL A 78 8.93 11.69 12.42
C VAL A 78 8.12 12.90 12.86
N ARG A 79 7.81 13.05 14.15
CA ARG A 79 6.93 14.10 14.66
C ARG A 79 7.37 15.50 14.25
N GLY A 80 6.47 16.25 13.64
CA GLY A 80 6.72 17.61 13.14
C GLY A 80 7.62 17.68 11.91
N LYS A 81 8.07 16.56 11.36
CA LYS A 81 8.96 16.51 10.19
C LYS A 81 8.18 16.30 8.89
N ARG A 82 8.82 16.60 7.77
CA ARG A 82 8.36 16.24 6.43
C ARG A 82 8.98 14.89 6.07
N VAL A 83 8.15 13.90 5.73
CA VAL A 83 8.56 12.52 5.48
C VAL A 83 8.30 12.15 4.02
N LEU A 84 9.27 11.49 3.39
CA LEU A 84 9.12 10.81 2.11
C LEU A 84 9.10 9.31 2.38
N ASP A 85 8.01 8.65 2.01
CA ASP A 85 7.91 7.19 1.92
C ASP A 85 8.21 6.79 0.48
N PHE A 86 9.43 6.30 0.25
CA PHE A 86 9.96 5.99 -1.08
C PHE A 86 9.74 4.51 -1.41
N ALA A 87 9.19 4.24 -2.59
CA ALA A 87 8.62 2.93 -2.95
C ALA A 87 7.52 2.52 -1.95
N SER A 88 6.52 3.40 -1.80
CA SER A 88 5.52 3.32 -0.74
C SER A 88 4.61 2.10 -0.81
N GLY A 89 4.45 1.48 -1.99
CA GLY A 89 3.54 0.35 -2.20
C GLY A 89 2.13 0.66 -1.70
N SER A 90 1.68 -0.12 -0.70
CA SER A 90 0.36 0.03 -0.06
C SER A 90 0.19 1.31 0.76
N GLY A 91 1.27 2.06 1.00
CA GLY A 91 1.25 3.27 1.82
C GLY A 91 1.29 3.02 3.32
N LEU A 92 1.51 1.78 3.75
CA LEU A 92 1.54 1.39 5.17
C LEU A 92 2.45 2.30 6.00
N VAL A 93 3.68 2.55 5.52
CA VAL A 93 4.68 3.34 6.24
C VAL A 93 4.35 4.83 6.18
N ALA A 94 3.87 5.34 5.04
CA ALA A 94 3.36 6.70 4.92
C ALA A 94 2.24 6.99 5.92
N ILE A 95 1.25 6.10 6.04
CA ILE A 95 0.14 6.23 6.98
C ILE A 95 0.65 6.16 8.43
N ALA A 96 1.60 5.25 8.72
CA ALA A 96 2.23 5.18 10.04
C ALA A 96 2.94 6.49 10.41
N ALA A 97 3.69 7.08 9.48
CA ALA A 97 4.36 8.36 9.70
C ALA A 97 3.36 9.51 9.94
N ALA A 98 2.26 9.55 9.18
CA ALA A 98 1.19 10.51 9.38
C ALA A 98 0.55 10.36 10.77
N LYS A 99 0.19 9.13 11.17
CA LYS A 99 -0.38 8.83 12.49
C LYS A 99 0.59 9.12 13.65
N ALA A 100 1.90 8.96 13.43
CA ALA A 100 2.93 9.29 14.41
C ALA A 100 3.21 10.81 14.55
N GLY A 101 2.55 11.64 13.75
CA GLY A 101 2.55 13.10 13.86
C GLY A 101 3.55 13.80 12.94
N ALA A 102 3.93 13.20 11.81
CA ALA A 102 4.64 13.92 10.75
C ALA A 102 3.84 15.16 10.33
N ALA A 103 4.55 16.28 10.05
CA ALA A 103 3.92 17.52 9.60
C ALA A 103 3.42 17.41 8.15
N ALA A 104 4.10 16.62 7.33
CA ALA A 104 3.68 16.26 5.98
C ALA A 104 4.28 14.91 5.59
N VAL A 105 3.55 14.13 4.80
CA VAL A 105 4.01 12.85 4.26
C VAL A 105 3.80 12.84 2.75
N THR A 106 4.82 12.44 2.00
CA THR A 106 4.73 12.16 0.56
C THR A 106 4.96 10.68 0.37
N ALA A 107 3.97 9.96 -0.16
CA ALA A 107 4.12 8.59 -0.62
C ALA A 107 4.49 8.62 -2.11
N ALA A 108 5.59 7.99 -2.48
CA ALA A 108 6.10 7.99 -3.85
C ALA A 108 6.35 6.56 -4.32
N ASP A 109 5.78 6.23 -5.48
CA ASP A 109 5.97 4.94 -6.14
C ASP A 109 5.96 5.11 -7.66
N ILE A 110 6.57 4.15 -8.35
CA ILE A 110 6.57 4.09 -9.82
C ILE A 110 5.30 3.43 -10.36
N ASP A 111 4.65 2.59 -9.55
CA ASP A 111 3.40 1.95 -9.93
C ASP A 111 2.25 2.98 -9.84
N PRO A 112 1.54 3.25 -10.96
CA PRO A 112 0.44 4.22 -10.98
C PRO A 112 -0.74 3.85 -10.07
N PHE A 113 -0.87 2.59 -9.64
CA PHE A 113 -1.95 2.13 -8.75
C PHE A 113 -1.68 2.49 -7.29
N CYS A 114 -0.42 2.62 -6.88
CA CYS A 114 -0.05 2.94 -5.50
C CYS A 114 -0.69 4.25 -5.01
N ALA A 115 -0.69 5.30 -5.84
CA ALA A 115 -1.27 6.58 -5.46
C ALA A 115 -2.77 6.47 -5.13
N THR A 116 -3.49 5.60 -5.84
CA THR A 116 -4.91 5.32 -5.55
C THR A 116 -5.05 4.44 -4.31
N ALA A 117 -4.26 3.37 -4.19
CA ALA A 117 -4.29 2.46 -3.05
C ALA A 117 -4.04 3.18 -1.71
N VAL A 118 -3.06 4.09 -1.68
CA VAL A 118 -2.71 4.89 -0.48
C VAL A 118 -3.84 5.85 -0.06
N ARG A 119 -4.69 6.28 -1.01
CA ARG A 119 -5.75 7.28 -0.77
C ARG A 119 -7.10 6.68 -0.38
N LEU A 120 -7.28 5.36 -0.53
CA LEU A 120 -8.51 4.64 -0.16
C LEU A 120 -8.53 4.38 1.36
#